data_AF-A0A4V6DTY4-F1
#
_entry.id   AF-A0A4V6DTY4-F1
#
_cell.length_a   1.000
_cell.length_b   1.000
_cell.length_c   1.000
_cell.angle_alpha   90.00
_cell.angle_beta   90.00
_cell.angle_gamma   90.00
#
_symmetry.space_group_name_H-M   'P 1'
#
loop_
_entity.id
_entity.type
_entity.pdbx_description
1 polymer ?
#
loop_
_entity_poly.entity_id
_entity_poly.type
_entity_poly.pdbx_seq_one_letter_code
_entity_poly.pdbx_strand_id
1 'polypeptide(L)'
;MTRRDSSLPEVYYDRNNFPELAIDRSDKHGKIAYTAGELSSSHPEVVPFAAFLSPDEKQTHGEYAKRPFLSRVCSCFHKRTIIIGAILLVLGLGLGLGLGLGLRRDSNDGDAGQSGGSRTGGVDPNFNSDTSTKVYPLKVLSNTGLASTIRADGTGVLLYYQAANGTVMEDFYATDSVSIATLKRGTLGSAVRRAVDAPAIAGSSPLAAVSYSLNNQVWRHLFYIDTQGRVRGMNSTGLDSSWSSASVIYDVPTRAASPSLAACYGGWNGVDLRLFYGVENGTILELHNALDGKTAWASAGSLPNSTAASGIICGASRATGTNQAWMNVFMKNNTDAENVVQLAQSFPDGDAWRAVDEPTLLATTSMNIADNSSLTLATNSNATTSYVFYHGGDGSLKRLSSPPTGAAQLTEFRSGSVQLVENSKMAAAWPDVNAEGPLVFYQTNANEIRVTIFGADGSIMSNSTIV
;
A
#
# COMPACT_ATOMS: atom_id res chain seq x y z
N MET A 1 33.97 -36.07 61.61
CA MET A 1 32.54 -35.83 61.86
C MET A 1 32.35 -34.33 62.07
N THR A 2 32.08 -33.59 60.98
CA THR A 2 30.75 -33.04 60.60
C THR A 2 30.30 -31.95 61.59
N ARG A 3 30.04 -30.68 61.23
CA ARG A 3 29.44 -30.10 60.02
C ARG A 3 29.65 -28.57 60.08
N ARG A 4 30.16 -27.92 59.02
CA ARG A 4 30.06 -26.47 58.79
C ARG A 4 29.09 -26.26 57.63
N ASP A 5 27.96 -25.60 57.88
CA ASP A 5 27.10 -25.06 56.83
C ASP A 5 27.56 -23.62 56.56
N SER A 6 28.21 -23.42 55.42
CA SER A 6 28.51 -22.12 54.83
C SER A 6 28.32 -22.27 53.31
N SER A 7 27.09 -22.14 52.84
CA SER A 7 26.74 -22.17 51.42
C SER A 7 26.21 -20.81 50.97
N LEU A 8 27.09 -19.82 51.04
CA LEU A 8 27.23 -18.86 49.94
C LEU A 8 28.72 -18.86 49.59
N PRO A 9 29.07 -19.12 48.33
CA PRO A 9 30.25 -18.51 47.77
C PRO A 9 29.85 -17.53 46.68
N GLU A 10 30.29 -16.30 46.89
CA GLU A 10 30.72 -15.37 45.86
C GLU A 10 31.36 -16.13 44.69
N VAL A 11 30.93 -15.82 43.47
CA VAL A 11 31.64 -16.26 42.28
C VAL A 11 32.37 -15.07 41.67
N TYR A 12 33.69 -15.09 41.84
CA TYR A 12 34.63 -14.45 40.93
C TYR A 12 34.52 -15.14 39.58
N TYR A 13 34.12 -14.41 38.54
CA TYR A 13 34.30 -14.86 37.16
C TYR A 13 35.43 -14.07 36.49
N ASP A 14 36.49 -14.82 36.21
CA ASP A 14 37.59 -14.50 35.34
C ASP A 14 37.09 -14.36 33.89
N ARG A 15 37.57 -13.32 33.20
CA ARG A 15 37.31 -13.07 31.78
C ARG A 15 38.21 -14.00 30.99
N ASN A 16 37.66 -15.08 30.44
CA ASN A 16 37.84 -15.52 29.04
C ASN A 16 37.47 -17.00 28.88
N ASN A 17 36.66 -17.27 27.86
CA ASN A 17 36.42 -18.56 27.19
C ASN A 17 35.94 -19.74 28.04
N PHE A 18 34.62 -19.97 28.09
CA PHE A 18 33.93 -21.22 27.72
C PHE A 18 32.41 -20.96 27.61
N PRO A 19 31.69 -21.44 26.58
CA PRO A 19 30.23 -21.42 26.58
C PRO A 19 29.66 -22.61 27.39
N GLU A 20 28.92 -22.32 28.45
CA GLU A 20 28.00 -23.28 29.08
C GLU A 20 26.80 -23.54 28.15
N LEU A 21 26.60 -24.82 27.82
CA LEU A 21 25.53 -25.30 26.97
C LEU A 21 24.25 -25.48 27.83
N ALA A 22 23.40 -24.46 27.91
CA ALA A 22 22.05 -24.63 28.45
C ALA A 22 21.15 -25.27 27.37
N ILE A 23 20.86 -26.57 27.51
CA ILE A 23 19.90 -27.29 26.66
C ILE A 23 18.50 -27.04 27.22
N ASP A 24 17.75 -26.14 26.60
CA ASP A 24 16.29 -26.14 26.72
C ASP A 24 15.73 -27.31 25.89
N ARG A 25 15.05 -28.25 26.53
CA ARG A 25 14.44 -29.43 25.88
C ARG A 25 13.01 -29.17 25.39
N SER A 26 12.59 -27.91 25.25
CA SER A 26 11.21 -27.57 24.90
C SER A 26 11.01 -26.84 23.57
N ASP A 27 11.96 -26.94 22.61
CA ASP A 27 11.74 -26.39 21.27
C ASP A 27 10.94 -27.35 20.32
N LYS A 28 9.99 -26.74 19.60
CA LYS A 28 9.33 -27.29 18.39
C LYS A 28 9.79 -26.56 17.13
N HIS A 29 10.91 -25.85 17.18
CA HIS A 29 11.43 -25.10 16.05
C HIS A 29 12.90 -25.48 15.86
N GLY A 30 13.24 -25.84 14.63
CA GLY A 30 14.50 -26.49 14.27
C GLY A 30 15.75 -25.71 14.69
N LYS A 31 16.80 -26.48 14.95
CA LYS A 31 18.13 -26.06 15.37
C LYS A 31 18.76 -25.06 14.38
N ILE A 32 19.27 -23.95 14.89
CA ILE A 32 20.18 -23.06 14.14
C ILE A 32 21.59 -23.27 14.70
N ALA A 33 22.54 -23.57 13.83
CA ALA A 33 23.96 -23.61 14.17
C ALA A 33 24.64 -22.33 13.64
N TYR A 34 25.39 -21.64 14.50
CA TYR A 34 26.33 -20.59 14.10
C TYR A 34 27.75 -21.07 14.36
N THR A 35 28.60 -21.00 13.35
CA THR A 35 30.06 -21.07 13.49
C THR A 35 30.62 -19.66 13.63
N ALA A 36 31.24 -19.35 14.76
CA ALA A 36 32.02 -18.13 14.95
C ALA A 36 33.50 -18.42 14.65
N GLY A 37 34.04 -17.75 13.64
CA GLY A 37 35.44 -17.80 13.26
C GLY A 37 35.66 -17.26 11.84
N GLU A 38 35.74 -15.94 11.71
CA GLU A 38 36.04 -15.24 10.46
C GLU A 38 37.47 -15.54 9.95
N LEU A 39 37.62 -15.62 8.62
CA LEU A 39 38.85 -15.20 7.93
C LEU A 39 38.46 -14.35 6.72
N SER A 40 39.14 -13.21 6.59
CA SER A 40 38.88 -12.17 5.58
C SER A 40 38.98 -12.71 4.14
N SER A 41 37.92 -12.51 3.36
CA SER A 41 37.93 -12.61 1.90
C SER A 41 36.75 -11.78 1.36
N SER A 42 37.00 -10.94 0.36
CA SER A 42 36.11 -9.87 -0.11
C SER A 42 34.98 -10.31 -1.05
N HIS A 43 34.69 -11.60 -1.22
CA HIS A 43 33.55 -12.07 -2.03
C HIS A 43 33.01 -13.40 -1.48
N PRO A 44 31.72 -13.55 -1.13
CA PRO A 44 31.13 -14.87 -0.96
C PRO A 44 30.84 -15.48 -2.33
N GLU A 45 31.64 -16.48 -2.71
CA GLU A 45 31.39 -17.35 -3.85
C GLU A 45 30.19 -18.26 -3.54
N VAL A 46 29.09 -18.11 -4.28
CA VAL A 46 27.95 -19.03 -4.22
C VAL A 46 28.30 -20.24 -5.07
N VAL A 47 28.60 -21.36 -4.41
CA VAL A 47 28.80 -22.66 -5.07
C VAL A 47 27.42 -23.29 -5.32
N PRO A 48 26.98 -23.49 -6.57
CA PRO A 48 25.73 -24.20 -6.83
C PRO A 48 25.97 -25.70 -6.61
N PHE A 49 25.29 -26.27 -5.61
CA PHE A 49 25.17 -27.71 -5.48
C PHE A 49 24.20 -28.21 -6.54
N ALA A 50 24.72 -28.87 -7.58
CA ALA A 50 23.92 -29.59 -8.56
C ALA A 50 24.13 -31.11 -8.44
N ALA A 51 22.97 -31.79 -8.48
CA ALA A 51 22.70 -33.13 -9.01
C ALA A 51 22.73 -34.37 -8.09
N PHE A 52 21.65 -35.16 -8.32
CA PHE A 52 21.39 -36.60 -8.07
C PHE A 52 20.57 -36.92 -6.81
N LEU A 53 19.38 -37.54 -6.82
CA LEU A 53 18.52 -38.35 -7.75
C LEU A 53 17.06 -38.25 -7.20
N SER A 54 15.91 -38.56 -7.83
CA SER A 54 15.52 -39.39 -8.98
C SER A 54 14.07 -39.00 -9.45
N PRO A 55 13.50 -39.63 -10.49
CA PRO A 55 12.40 -39.14 -11.31
C PRO A 55 11.00 -39.59 -10.83
N ASP A 56 9.99 -39.14 -11.58
CA ASP A 56 8.55 -39.43 -11.48
C ASP A 56 7.73 -38.46 -10.65
N GLU A 57 7.49 -37.27 -11.20
CA GLU A 57 6.19 -36.64 -11.00
C GLU A 57 5.65 -36.09 -12.32
N LYS A 58 4.50 -36.65 -12.71
CA LYS A 58 3.80 -36.34 -13.94
C LYS A 58 3.43 -34.86 -13.96
N GLN A 59 4.03 -34.14 -14.88
CA GLN A 59 3.62 -32.79 -15.26
C GLN A 59 2.19 -32.84 -15.82
N THR A 60 1.23 -32.30 -15.08
CA THR A 60 0.01 -31.74 -15.67
C THR A 60 0.29 -30.27 -15.98
N HIS A 61 0.94 -30.02 -17.11
CA HIS A 61 1.00 -28.68 -17.71
C HIS A 61 -0.41 -28.31 -18.16
N GLY A 62 -0.99 -27.28 -17.54
CA GLY A 62 -2.17 -26.60 -18.07
C GLY A 62 -1.82 -25.96 -19.41
N GLU A 63 -2.61 -26.27 -20.43
CA GLU A 63 -2.42 -25.81 -21.80
C GLU A 63 -2.38 -24.27 -21.88
N TYR A 64 -1.23 -23.71 -22.25
CA TYR A 64 -1.11 -22.32 -22.67
C TYR A 64 -1.81 -22.14 -24.02
N ALA A 65 -3.06 -21.68 -23.99
CA ALA A 65 -3.78 -21.27 -25.17
C ALA A 65 -3.17 -19.98 -25.76
N LYS A 66 -2.29 -20.13 -26.76
CA LYS A 66 -1.89 -19.01 -27.64
C LYS A 66 -3.09 -18.61 -28.51
N ARG A 67 -3.53 -17.35 -28.44
CA ARG A 67 -4.47 -16.77 -29.43
C ARG A 67 -3.89 -15.50 -30.06
N PRO A 68 -4.10 -15.30 -31.37
CA PRO A 68 -3.44 -14.24 -32.12
C PRO A 68 -4.05 -12.86 -31.85
N PHE A 69 -3.16 -11.86 -31.89
CA PHE A 69 -3.40 -10.44 -31.65
C PHE A 69 -3.95 -9.73 -32.91
N LEU A 70 -4.68 -8.63 -32.65
CA LEU A 70 -5.03 -7.50 -33.53
C LEU A 70 -6.28 -7.61 -34.42
N SER A 71 -7.32 -6.87 -34.03
CA SER A 71 -8.20 -6.20 -34.99
C SER A 71 -8.27 -4.69 -34.69
N ARG A 72 -7.89 -3.88 -35.68
CA ARG A 72 -8.16 -2.44 -35.71
C ARG A 72 -9.59 -2.26 -36.19
N VAL A 73 -10.41 -1.51 -35.47
CA VAL A 73 -11.69 -1.01 -36.00
C VAL A 73 -11.67 0.51 -35.96
N CYS A 74 -11.85 1.08 -37.15
CA CYS A 74 -11.82 2.51 -37.46
C CYS A 74 -13.12 3.20 -37.03
N SER A 75 -13.00 4.48 -36.73
CA SER A 75 -14.02 5.40 -36.21
C SER A 75 -15.18 5.72 -37.17
N CYS A 76 -16.37 5.94 -36.61
CA CYS A 76 -17.44 6.76 -37.20
C CYS A 76 -18.09 7.64 -36.12
N PHE A 77 -17.55 8.84 -35.88
CA PHE A 77 -18.04 9.80 -34.88
C PHE A 77 -18.40 11.15 -35.51
N HIS A 78 -19.46 11.26 -36.32
CA HIS A 78 -19.91 12.57 -36.83
C HIS A 78 -21.43 12.81 -36.82
N LYS A 79 -22.24 11.96 -36.15
CA LYS A 79 -23.71 12.14 -36.12
C LYS A 79 -24.35 12.33 -34.73
N ARG A 80 -23.57 12.31 -33.63
CA ARG A 80 -24.11 12.42 -32.25
C ARG A 80 -24.03 13.80 -31.60
N THR A 81 -23.35 14.78 -32.21
CA THR A 81 -23.16 16.12 -31.61
C THR A 81 -24.35 17.07 -31.79
N ILE A 82 -25.29 16.79 -32.70
CA ILE A 82 -26.43 17.69 -32.97
C ILE A 82 -27.57 17.52 -31.94
N ILE A 83 -27.70 16.33 -31.34
CA ILE A 83 -28.84 16.03 -30.44
C ILE A 83 -28.63 16.63 -29.04
N ILE A 84 -27.38 16.72 -28.56
CA ILE A 84 -27.06 17.22 -27.21
C ILE A 84 -27.27 18.74 -27.10
N GLY A 85 -27.04 19.49 -28.18
CA GLY A 85 -27.24 20.95 -28.20
C GLY A 85 -28.70 21.38 -28.03
N ALA A 86 -29.66 20.60 -28.52
CA ALA A 86 -31.09 20.92 -28.41
C ALA A 86 -31.64 20.74 -26.99
N ILE A 87 -31.11 19.77 -26.23
CA ILE A 87 -31.57 19.46 -24.86
C ILE A 87 -31.09 20.53 -23.86
N LEU A 88 -29.86 21.03 -24.02
CA LEU A 88 -29.32 22.07 -23.15
C LEU A 88 -30.04 23.42 -23.28
N LEU A 89 -30.57 23.74 -24.47
CA LEU A 89 -31.30 24.98 -24.71
C LEU A 89 -32.67 25.00 -24.02
N VAL A 90 -33.33 23.83 -23.90
CA VAL A 90 -34.59 23.69 -23.16
C VAL A 90 -34.37 23.78 -21.64
N LEU A 91 -33.28 23.20 -21.13
CA LEU A 91 -32.96 23.26 -19.69
C LEU A 91 -32.55 24.68 -19.24
N GLY A 92 -31.89 25.45 -20.10
CA GLY A 92 -31.50 26.85 -19.81
C GLY A 92 -32.70 27.78 -19.61
N LEU A 93 -33.82 27.54 -20.29
CA LEU A 93 -35.05 28.33 -20.13
C LEU A 93 -35.87 27.92 -18.90
N GLY A 94 -35.72 26.68 -18.41
CA GLY A 94 -36.44 26.19 -17.23
C GLY A 94 -35.85 26.65 -15.89
N LEU A 95 -34.52 26.85 -15.83
CA LEU A 95 -33.83 27.21 -14.57
C LEU A 95 -33.83 28.72 -14.27
N GLY A 96 -34.23 29.57 -15.21
CA GLY A 96 -34.21 31.04 -15.07
C GLY A 96 -35.34 31.66 -14.25
N LEU A 97 -36.35 30.88 -13.82
CA LEU A 97 -37.54 31.40 -13.11
C LEU A 97 -37.79 30.78 -11.73
N GLY A 98 -36.89 29.90 -11.24
CA GLY A 98 -37.15 29.06 -10.05
C GLY A 98 -36.42 29.40 -8.75
N LEU A 99 -35.49 30.37 -8.74
CA LEU A 99 -34.68 30.70 -7.56
C LEU A 99 -34.92 32.15 -7.11
N GLY A 100 -36.13 32.42 -6.66
CA GLY A 100 -36.48 33.69 -6.04
C GLY A 100 -37.68 33.51 -5.14
N LEU A 101 -37.44 33.12 -3.88
CA LEU A 101 -38.25 33.35 -2.66
C LEU A 101 -37.86 32.31 -1.60
N GLY A 102 -37.28 32.75 -0.47
CA GLY A 102 -37.17 31.88 0.70
C GLY A 102 -36.03 32.09 1.69
N LEU A 103 -35.60 33.34 1.97
CA LEU A 103 -34.83 33.59 3.20
C LEU A 103 -35.82 33.89 4.33
N ARG A 104 -36.00 32.95 5.26
CA ARG A 104 -36.53 33.23 6.59
C ARG A 104 -35.43 33.04 7.63
N ARG A 105 -35.35 34.07 8.46
CA ARG A 105 -34.39 34.36 9.50
C ARG A 105 -35.14 34.11 10.80
N ASP A 106 -34.73 33.09 11.54
CA ASP A 106 -35.16 32.92 12.93
C ASP A 106 -33.92 33.00 13.82
N SER A 107 -33.82 34.13 14.49
CA SER A 107 -33.03 34.37 15.68
C SER A 107 -33.75 33.78 16.88
N ASN A 108 -33.05 32.99 17.70
CA ASN A 108 -33.35 32.89 19.13
C ASN A 108 -32.07 32.56 19.90
N ASP A 109 -31.68 33.53 20.72
CA ASP A 109 -30.79 33.39 21.86
C ASP A 109 -31.45 32.51 22.94
N GLY A 110 -30.63 31.77 23.70
CA GLY A 110 -31.09 30.92 24.79
C GLY A 110 -29.95 30.19 25.49
N ASP A 111 -29.34 30.91 26.43
CA ASP A 111 -28.31 30.61 27.42
C ASP A 111 -27.94 29.17 27.86
N ALA A 112 -26.62 29.04 28.05
CA ALA A 112 -25.91 28.45 29.20
C ALA A 112 -26.26 27.03 29.70
N GLY A 113 -25.39 26.09 29.32
CA GLY A 113 -25.22 24.80 29.98
C GLY A 113 -23.75 24.38 30.00
N GLN A 114 -22.99 24.94 30.94
CA GLN A 114 -21.58 24.68 31.17
C GLN A 114 -21.40 23.31 31.82
N SER A 115 -20.91 22.33 31.06
CA SER A 115 -20.30 21.10 31.58
C SER A 115 -19.01 20.82 30.81
N GLY A 116 -17.90 21.20 31.44
CA GLY A 116 -16.56 20.97 30.93
C GLY A 116 -16.25 19.48 30.85
N GLY A 117 -16.17 18.96 29.63
CA GLY A 117 -15.56 17.67 29.31
C GLY A 117 -14.33 17.90 28.45
N SER A 118 -13.17 18.08 29.10
CA SER A 118 -11.87 18.17 28.44
C SER A 118 -11.56 16.87 27.71
N ARG A 119 -11.73 16.85 26.38
CA ARG A 119 -11.14 15.82 25.51
C ARG A 119 -9.82 16.34 24.95
N THR A 120 -8.85 16.46 25.85
CA THR A 120 -7.44 16.48 25.46
C THR A 120 -7.04 15.06 25.07
N GLY A 121 -6.87 14.80 23.77
CA GLY A 121 -6.03 13.72 23.26
C GLY A 121 -4.53 14.00 23.49
N GLY A 122 -4.22 14.48 24.70
CA GLY A 122 -2.86 14.64 25.19
C GLY A 122 -2.49 13.37 25.96
N VAL A 123 -1.28 12.90 25.74
CA VAL A 123 -0.59 11.99 26.66
C VAL A 123 -0.83 12.51 28.09
N ASP A 124 -1.31 11.62 28.96
CA ASP A 124 -1.60 11.90 30.36
C ASP A 124 -0.43 12.67 31.01
N PRO A 125 -0.60 13.91 31.50
CA PRO A 125 0.48 14.66 32.12
C PRO A 125 0.83 14.16 33.53
N ASN A 126 0.11 13.16 34.07
CA ASN A 126 0.50 12.45 35.29
C ASN A 126 1.52 11.31 35.05
N PHE A 127 2.27 11.36 33.94
CA PHE A 127 3.33 10.41 33.61
C PHE A 127 4.60 10.47 34.49
N ASN A 128 4.58 11.22 35.60
CA ASN A 128 5.67 11.33 36.58
C ASN A 128 5.34 10.59 37.90
N SER A 129 4.85 9.36 37.81
CA SER A 129 5.04 8.41 38.92
C SER A 129 6.31 7.60 38.66
N ASP A 130 7.17 7.45 39.68
CA ASP A 130 8.46 6.72 39.64
C ASP A 130 8.33 5.22 39.29
N THR A 131 7.14 4.76 38.93
CA THR A 131 6.81 3.41 38.45
C THR A 131 6.44 3.34 36.97
N SER A 132 6.51 4.46 36.24
CA SER A 132 6.24 4.50 34.80
C SER A 132 7.36 3.80 34.02
N THR A 133 7.08 2.62 33.47
CA THR A 133 7.91 2.00 32.43
C THR A 133 8.19 3.04 31.35
N LYS A 134 9.46 3.40 31.14
CA LYS A 134 9.89 4.28 30.04
C LYS A 134 9.26 3.78 28.74
N VAL A 135 8.22 4.46 28.26
CA VAL A 135 7.64 4.20 26.94
C VAL A 135 8.59 4.85 25.94
N TYR A 136 9.44 4.03 25.33
CA TYR A 136 10.26 4.50 24.22
C TYR A 136 9.32 4.79 23.03
N PRO A 137 9.55 5.87 22.27
CA PRO A 137 8.82 6.09 21.03
C PRO A 137 8.99 4.87 20.14
N LEU A 138 7.86 4.40 19.57
CA LEU A 138 7.86 3.29 18.64
C LEU A 138 8.78 3.65 17.47
N LYS A 139 9.85 2.88 17.26
CA LYS A 139 10.72 3.08 16.09
C LYS A 139 10.16 2.32 14.91
N VAL A 140 10.18 2.93 13.73
CA VAL A 140 9.84 2.27 12.48
C VAL A 140 11.04 1.47 11.99
N LEU A 141 10.80 0.34 11.31
CA LEU A 141 11.86 -0.36 10.61
C LEU A 141 12.38 0.48 9.44
N SER A 142 13.69 0.45 9.19
CA SER A 142 14.26 1.07 7.99
C SER A 142 13.74 0.42 6.72
N ASN A 143 13.33 1.24 5.75
CA ASN A 143 12.74 0.81 4.48
C ASN A 143 11.55 -0.12 4.69
N THR A 144 10.77 0.15 5.73
CA THR A 144 9.56 -0.60 6.04
C THR A 144 8.62 -0.63 4.84
N GLY A 145 7.90 -1.73 4.64
CA GLY A 145 6.76 -1.71 3.73
C GLY A 145 5.72 -0.71 4.22
N LEU A 146 5.16 0.08 3.32
CA LEU A 146 4.04 0.97 3.62
C LEU A 146 2.85 0.59 2.74
N ALA A 147 1.69 0.43 3.36
CA ALA A 147 0.42 0.32 2.65
C ALA A 147 -0.61 1.24 3.29
N SER A 148 -1.43 1.89 2.46
CA SER A 148 -2.49 2.78 2.92
C SER A 148 -3.76 2.53 2.13
N THR A 149 -4.90 2.63 2.80
CA THR A 149 -6.22 2.50 2.17
C THR A 149 -7.25 3.32 2.92
N ILE A 150 -8.28 3.78 2.22
CA ILE A 150 -9.44 4.40 2.86
C ILE A 150 -10.23 3.30 3.54
N ARG A 151 -10.58 3.49 4.80
CA ARG A 151 -11.44 2.55 5.52
C ARG A 151 -12.79 2.49 4.80
N ALA A 152 -13.32 1.28 4.57
CA ALA A 152 -14.48 1.11 3.70
C ALA A 152 -15.77 1.82 4.14
N ASP A 153 -15.84 2.28 5.39
CA ASP A 153 -16.91 3.12 5.92
C ASP A 153 -16.71 4.63 5.67
N GLY A 154 -15.63 5.02 5.01
CA GLY A 154 -15.31 6.40 4.63
C GLY A 154 -14.85 7.30 5.79
N THR A 155 -14.61 6.73 6.97
CA THR A 155 -14.35 7.54 8.18
C THR A 155 -12.89 7.93 8.37
N GLY A 156 -11.98 7.45 7.52
CA GLY A 156 -10.57 7.80 7.60
C GLY A 156 -9.65 6.87 6.82
N VAL A 157 -8.36 6.96 7.14
CA VAL A 157 -7.26 6.26 6.48
C VAL A 157 -6.67 5.21 7.41
N LEU A 158 -6.41 4.03 6.87
CA LEU A 158 -5.62 2.98 7.50
C LEU A 158 -4.20 3.02 6.93
N LEU A 159 -3.19 2.97 7.79
CA LEU A 159 -1.78 2.85 7.43
C LEU A 159 -1.21 1.58 8.05
N TYR A 160 -0.48 0.80 7.24
CA TYR A 160 0.23 -0.39 7.68
C TYR A 160 1.74 -0.22 7.48
N TYR A 161 2.52 -0.60 8.48
CA TYR A 161 3.98 -0.58 8.45
C TYR A 161 4.57 -1.60 9.40
N GLN A 162 5.84 -1.98 9.21
CA GLN A 162 6.62 -2.72 10.19
C GLN A 162 7.33 -1.78 11.18
N ALA A 163 7.13 -2.03 12.47
CA ALA A 163 7.96 -1.46 13.53
C ALA A 163 9.37 -2.10 13.54
N ALA A 164 10.32 -1.47 14.22
CA ALA A 164 11.73 -1.90 14.24
C ALA A 164 11.95 -3.30 14.84
N ASN A 165 10.98 -3.82 15.61
CA ASN A 165 10.99 -5.18 16.14
C ASN A 165 10.38 -6.22 15.17
N GLY A 166 10.00 -5.82 13.96
CA GLY A 166 9.37 -6.66 12.94
C GLY A 166 7.85 -6.81 13.06
N THR A 167 7.22 -6.29 14.12
CA THR A 167 5.76 -6.32 14.27
C THR A 167 5.10 -5.43 13.22
N VAL A 168 4.07 -5.94 12.54
CA VAL A 168 3.25 -5.11 11.66
C VAL A 168 2.29 -4.29 12.52
N MET A 169 2.21 -3.01 12.24
CA MET A 169 1.37 -2.03 12.91
C MET A 169 0.28 -1.57 11.96
N GLU A 170 -0.95 -1.49 12.45
CA GLU A 170 -2.08 -0.81 11.81
C GLU A 170 -2.35 0.48 12.59
N ASP A 171 -2.28 1.61 11.91
CA ASP A 171 -2.69 2.91 12.42
C ASP A 171 -3.94 3.40 11.68
N PHE A 172 -4.91 3.92 12.42
CA PHE A 172 -6.09 4.58 11.88
C PHE A 172 -6.05 6.09 12.15
N TYR A 173 -6.27 6.88 11.11
CA TYR A 173 -6.40 8.31 11.17
C TYR A 173 -7.80 8.72 10.70
N ALA A 174 -8.60 9.30 11.59
CA ALA A 174 -9.95 9.75 11.26
C ALA A 174 -9.91 10.93 10.28
N THR A 175 -10.87 11.03 9.37
CA THR A 175 -10.89 12.06 8.32
C THR A 175 -10.76 13.48 8.88
N ASP A 176 -11.46 13.78 9.98
CA ASP A 176 -11.43 15.08 10.66
C ASP A 176 -10.07 15.37 11.36
N SER A 177 -9.32 14.32 11.70
CA SER A 177 -7.99 14.45 12.28
C SER A 177 -6.92 14.80 11.23
N VAL A 178 -7.17 14.51 9.95
CA VAL A 178 -6.16 14.68 8.90
C VAL A 178 -6.48 15.90 8.02
N SER A 179 -6.03 17.06 8.49
CA SER A 179 -6.11 18.34 7.77
C SER A 179 -4.81 19.13 7.88
N ILE A 180 -4.60 20.09 6.97
CA ILE A 180 -3.50 21.04 7.00
C ILE A 180 -3.43 21.74 8.37
N ALA A 181 -4.58 22.14 8.92
CA ALA A 181 -4.63 22.80 10.22
C ALA A 181 -4.12 21.88 11.34
N THR A 182 -4.48 20.59 11.32
CA THR A 182 -4.01 19.64 12.33
C THR A 182 -2.52 19.34 12.18
N LEU A 183 -2.04 19.07 10.96
CA LEU A 183 -0.61 18.78 10.72
C LEU A 183 0.28 19.98 11.08
N LYS A 184 -0.20 21.22 10.91
CA LYS A 184 0.53 22.44 11.33
C LYS A 184 0.63 22.61 12.84
N ARG A 185 -0.28 22.01 13.62
CA ARG A 185 -0.28 22.10 15.09
C ARG A 185 0.70 21.12 15.74
N GLY A 186 1.27 20.18 15.00
CA GLY A 186 2.25 19.21 15.48
C GLY A 186 1.92 17.78 15.08
N THR A 187 2.35 16.83 15.91
CA THR A 187 2.34 15.39 15.63
C THR A 187 0.91 14.88 15.41
N LEU A 188 0.64 14.34 14.21
CA LEU A 188 -0.60 13.62 13.94
C LEU A 188 -0.57 12.27 14.69
N GLY A 189 -1.29 12.19 15.81
CA GLY A 189 -1.49 10.94 16.53
C GLY A 189 -2.51 10.04 15.82
N SER A 190 -2.28 8.73 15.81
CA SER A 190 -3.30 7.79 15.33
C SER A 190 -4.44 7.72 16.34
N ALA A 191 -5.68 7.68 15.83
CA ALA A 191 -6.87 7.51 16.66
C ALA A 191 -6.93 6.10 17.24
N VAL A 192 -6.39 5.12 16.50
CA VAL A 192 -6.25 3.72 16.93
C VAL A 192 -4.92 3.19 16.39
N ARG A 193 -4.16 2.50 17.24
CA ARG A 193 -2.94 1.76 16.86
C ARG A 193 -3.08 0.31 17.30
N ARG A 194 -2.80 -0.65 16.41
CA ARG A 194 -2.93 -2.09 16.68
C ARG A 194 -1.72 -2.84 16.13
N ALA A 195 -1.27 -3.86 16.85
CA ALA A 195 -0.36 -4.85 16.31
C ALA A 195 -1.13 -5.86 15.47
N VAL A 196 -0.58 -6.23 14.32
CA VAL A 196 -1.06 -7.26 13.41
C VAL A 196 -0.07 -8.43 13.46
N ASP A 197 -0.56 -9.60 13.83
CA ASP A 197 0.26 -10.81 13.85
C ASP A 197 0.46 -11.34 12.43
N ALA A 198 1.54 -10.89 11.77
CA ALA A 198 1.93 -11.30 10.43
C ALA A 198 3.05 -12.37 10.53
N PRO A 199 2.70 -13.67 10.64
CA PRO A 199 3.69 -14.71 10.88
C PRO A 199 4.69 -14.81 9.73
N ALA A 200 5.95 -14.99 10.12
CA ALA A 200 7.09 -15.16 9.20
C ALA A 200 7.24 -14.03 8.16
N ILE A 201 6.72 -12.83 8.43
CA ILE A 201 6.94 -11.68 7.55
C ILE A 201 8.44 -11.40 7.41
N ALA A 202 8.91 -11.16 6.19
CA ALA A 202 10.29 -10.75 5.97
C ALA A 202 10.53 -9.32 6.50
N GLY A 203 11.75 -9.02 6.95
CA GLY A 203 12.15 -7.65 7.27
C GLY A 203 12.05 -6.77 6.02
N SER A 204 11.48 -5.57 6.16
CA SER A 204 11.26 -4.63 5.05
C SER A 204 10.41 -5.21 3.92
N SER A 205 9.58 -6.21 4.22
CA SER A 205 8.63 -6.81 3.29
C SER A 205 7.71 -5.73 2.71
N PRO A 206 7.49 -5.68 1.38
CA PRO A 206 6.50 -4.79 0.83
C PRO A 206 5.12 -5.17 1.39
N LEU A 207 4.29 -4.18 1.63
CA LEU A 207 2.93 -4.35 2.13
C LEU A 207 1.95 -3.88 1.06
N ALA A 208 0.85 -4.60 0.91
CA ALA A 208 -0.31 -4.11 0.17
C ALA A 208 -1.57 -4.34 1.00
N ALA A 209 -2.48 -3.38 0.99
CA ALA A 209 -3.70 -3.46 1.76
C ALA A 209 -4.88 -2.90 0.97
N VAL A 210 -6.04 -3.51 1.17
CA VAL A 210 -7.32 -3.03 0.62
C VAL A 210 -8.38 -3.06 1.71
N SER A 211 -9.27 -2.07 1.69
CA SER A 211 -10.48 -2.08 2.50
C SER A 211 -11.70 -1.85 1.61
N TYR A 212 -12.73 -2.65 1.81
CA TYR A 212 -13.97 -2.59 1.04
C TYR A 212 -15.16 -3.03 1.90
N SER A 213 -16.36 -2.67 1.46
CA SER A 213 -17.61 -3.05 2.13
C SER A 213 -18.20 -4.28 1.46
N LEU A 214 -18.43 -5.35 2.21
CA LEU A 214 -19.06 -6.59 1.73
C LEU A 214 -20.01 -7.10 2.82
N ASN A 215 -21.26 -7.37 2.44
CA ASN A 215 -22.32 -7.80 3.36
C ASN A 215 -22.50 -6.87 4.58
N ASN A 216 -22.48 -5.54 4.36
CA ASN A 216 -22.56 -4.50 5.39
C ASN A 216 -21.46 -4.54 6.47
N GLN A 217 -20.33 -5.19 6.17
CA GLN A 217 -19.16 -5.19 7.04
C GLN A 217 -17.98 -4.52 6.32
N VAL A 218 -17.13 -3.85 7.11
CA VAL A 218 -15.83 -3.35 6.64
C VAL A 218 -14.87 -4.54 6.60
N TRP A 219 -14.45 -4.91 5.40
CA TRP A 219 -13.39 -5.90 5.21
C TRP A 219 -12.06 -5.19 5.04
N ARG A 220 -11.01 -5.82 5.54
CA ARG A 220 -9.62 -5.43 5.33
C ARG A 220 -8.85 -6.67 4.91
N HIS A 221 -8.03 -6.54 3.87
CA HIS A 221 -7.04 -7.54 3.52
C HIS A 221 -5.64 -6.93 3.60
N LEU A 222 -4.70 -7.68 4.13
CA LEU A 222 -3.29 -7.35 4.18
C LEU A 222 -2.51 -8.45 3.46
N PHE A 223 -1.60 -8.03 2.59
CA PHE A 223 -0.69 -8.88 1.84
C PHE A 223 0.74 -8.49 2.15
N TYR A 224 1.61 -9.50 2.24
CA TYR A 224 3.02 -9.34 2.53
C TYR A 224 3.84 -10.50 1.97
N ILE A 225 5.15 -10.33 1.90
CA ILE A 225 6.11 -11.39 1.55
C ILE A 225 6.71 -12.01 2.81
N ASP A 226 6.69 -13.34 2.89
CA ASP A 226 7.28 -14.09 4.00
C ASP A 226 8.81 -14.28 3.83
N THR A 227 9.48 -14.79 4.87
CA THR A 227 10.93 -15.05 4.87
C THR A 227 11.38 -16.09 3.84
N GLN A 228 10.44 -16.83 3.24
CA GLN A 228 10.70 -17.78 2.16
C GLN A 228 10.40 -17.19 0.77
N GLY A 229 10.11 -15.88 0.71
CA GLY A 229 9.83 -15.17 -0.54
C GLY A 229 8.46 -15.47 -1.11
N ARG A 230 7.49 -15.98 -0.33
CA ARG A 230 6.13 -16.26 -0.80
C ARG A 230 5.17 -15.18 -0.39
N VAL A 231 4.18 -14.92 -1.25
CA VAL A 231 3.09 -13.98 -0.96
C VAL A 231 2.13 -14.62 0.03
N ARG A 232 1.94 -13.96 1.17
CA ARG A 232 0.93 -14.29 2.16
C ARG A 232 -0.19 -13.27 2.17
N GLY A 233 -1.38 -13.72 2.56
CA GLY A 233 -2.53 -12.86 2.76
C GLY A 233 -3.32 -13.27 3.99
N MET A 234 -3.96 -12.28 4.58
CA MET A 234 -4.84 -12.41 5.73
C MET A 234 -5.92 -11.34 5.68
N ASN A 235 -7.01 -11.54 6.43
CA ASN A 235 -8.12 -10.58 6.44
C ASN A 235 -8.72 -10.37 7.83
N SER A 236 -9.52 -9.31 7.96
CA SER A 236 -10.32 -9.01 9.14
C SER A 236 -11.71 -8.53 8.70
N THR A 237 -12.74 -9.02 9.38
CA THR A 237 -14.16 -8.77 9.09
C THR A 237 -14.80 -7.91 10.16
N GLY A 238 -14.94 -6.60 9.90
CA GLY A 238 -15.36 -5.62 10.89
C GLY A 238 -14.18 -4.95 11.58
N LEU A 239 -14.47 -3.81 12.22
CA LEU A 239 -13.43 -2.94 12.78
C LEU A 239 -12.72 -3.57 13.98
N ASP A 240 -13.43 -4.30 14.83
CA ASP A 240 -12.89 -4.86 16.09
C ASP A 240 -12.55 -6.36 16.02
N SER A 241 -12.73 -6.97 14.86
CA SER A 241 -12.41 -8.38 14.66
C SER A 241 -10.91 -8.61 14.57
N SER A 242 -10.45 -9.72 15.14
CA SER A 242 -9.08 -10.20 14.96
C SER A 242 -8.80 -10.49 13.49
N TRP A 243 -7.52 -10.43 13.12
CA TRP A 243 -7.08 -10.92 11.82
C TRP A 243 -7.19 -12.45 11.75
N SER A 244 -7.51 -12.96 10.57
CA SER A 244 -7.46 -14.38 10.25
C SER A 244 -6.02 -14.90 10.31
N SER A 245 -5.84 -16.22 10.38
CA SER A 245 -4.53 -16.82 10.10
C SER A 245 -4.07 -16.45 8.69
N ALA A 246 -2.77 -16.17 8.54
CA ALA A 246 -2.18 -15.90 7.24
C ALA A 246 -1.96 -17.19 6.43
N SER A 247 -2.30 -17.17 5.15
CA SER A 247 -2.08 -18.28 4.22
C SER A 247 -1.20 -17.86 3.04
N VAL A 248 -0.49 -18.82 2.45
CA VAL A 248 0.21 -18.61 1.17
C VAL A 248 -0.86 -18.48 0.08
N ILE A 249 -0.81 -17.38 -0.66
CA ILE A 249 -1.82 -17.04 -1.67
C ILE A 249 -1.55 -17.78 -2.98
N TYR A 250 -0.27 -17.89 -3.35
CA TYR A 250 0.17 -18.55 -4.55
C TYR A 250 1.61 -19.02 -4.39
N ASP A 251 1.89 -20.26 -4.82
CA ASP A 251 3.20 -20.91 -4.58
C ASP A 251 4.17 -20.66 -5.74
N VAL A 252 4.38 -19.39 -6.06
CA VAL A 252 5.45 -18.93 -6.94
C VAL A 252 6.31 -17.94 -6.17
N PRO A 253 7.61 -18.22 -5.98
CA PRO A 253 8.51 -17.33 -5.27
C PRO A 253 8.57 -15.93 -5.91
N THR A 254 8.60 -14.94 -5.04
CA THR A 254 8.82 -13.54 -5.39
C THR A 254 10.30 -13.29 -5.67
N ARG A 255 10.57 -12.25 -6.46
CA ARG A 255 11.93 -11.73 -6.59
C ARG A 255 12.40 -11.17 -5.25
N ALA A 256 13.59 -11.58 -4.82
CA ALA A 256 14.20 -11.09 -3.60
C ALA A 256 14.26 -9.54 -3.57
N ALA A 257 13.85 -8.96 -2.44
CA ALA A 257 13.79 -7.52 -2.21
C ALA A 257 12.93 -6.72 -3.23
N SER A 258 12.06 -7.39 -3.99
CA SER A 258 11.18 -6.72 -4.94
C SER A 258 10.24 -5.74 -4.24
N PRO A 259 10.16 -4.47 -4.66
CA PRO A 259 9.13 -3.55 -4.20
C PRO A 259 7.75 -3.82 -4.85
N SER A 260 7.67 -4.76 -5.80
CA SER A 260 6.45 -5.01 -6.58
C SER A 260 5.46 -5.86 -5.77
N LEU A 261 4.60 -5.21 -4.99
CA LEU A 261 3.42 -5.79 -4.40
C LEU A 261 2.31 -4.73 -4.35
N ALA A 262 1.19 -4.97 -5.02
CA ALA A 262 0.04 -4.08 -5.00
C ALA A 262 -1.26 -4.86 -4.96
N ALA A 263 -2.23 -4.33 -4.24
CA ALA A 263 -3.57 -4.88 -4.20
C ALA A 263 -4.59 -3.76 -4.43
N CYS A 264 -5.64 -4.09 -5.18
CA CYS A 264 -6.82 -3.26 -5.36
C CYS A 264 -8.03 -4.18 -5.46
N TYR A 265 -9.22 -3.60 -5.38
CA TYR A 265 -10.45 -4.33 -5.56
C TYR A 265 -11.32 -3.60 -6.57
N GLY A 266 -11.98 -4.35 -7.44
CA GLY A 266 -12.85 -3.81 -8.47
C GLY A 266 -13.34 -4.90 -9.40
N GLY A 267 -14.62 -4.86 -9.74
CA GLY A 267 -15.23 -5.84 -10.62
C GLY A 267 -16.59 -5.39 -11.16
N TRP A 268 -17.12 -6.17 -12.10
CA TRP A 268 -18.42 -5.90 -12.74
C TRP A 268 -19.58 -6.04 -11.74
N ASN A 269 -19.61 -7.13 -10.95
CA ASN A 269 -20.73 -7.51 -10.07
C ASN A 269 -20.32 -7.90 -8.64
N GLY A 270 -19.47 -7.11 -8.00
CA GLY A 270 -19.10 -7.33 -6.61
C GLY A 270 -17.67 -6.93 -6.31
N VAL A 271 -17.17 -7.46 -5.20
CA VAL A 271 -15.77 -7.30 -4.81
C VAL A 271 -14.98 -8.40 -5.47
N ASP A 272 -14.09 -8.02 -6.38
CA ASP A 272 -13.08 -8.90 -6.94
C ASP A 272 -11.71 -8.33 -6.58
N LEU A 273 -10.93 -9.09 -5.83
CA LEU A 273 -9.59 -8.70 -5.42
C LEU A 273 -8.62 -8.97 -6.54
N ARG A 274 -7.72 -8.01 -6.75
CA ARG A 274 -6.60 -8.12 -7.67
C ARG A 274 -5.32 -7.91 -6.89
N LEU A 275 -4.39 -8.86 -7.04
CA LEU A 275 -3.08 -8.82 -6.40
C LEU A 275 -2.02 -8.92 -7.48
N PHE A 276 -1.09 -7.98 -7.49
CA PHE A 276 0.02 -7.95 -8.43
C PHE A 276 1.32 -8.06 -7.67
N TYR A 277 2.22 -8.94 -8.10
CA TYR A 277 3.51 -9.06 -7.47
C TYR A 277 4.61 -9.51 -8.43
N GLY A 278 5.84 -9.09 -8.11
CA GLY A 278 7.03 -9.42 -8.89
C GLY A 278 7.57 -10.81 -8.56
N VAL A 279 7.65 -11.69 -9.56
CA VAL A 279 8.20 -13.04 -9.43
C VAL A 279 9.69 -13.10 -9.77
N GLU A 280 10.35 -14.19 -9.39
CA GLU A 280 11.80 -14.38 -9.48
C GLU A 280 12.39 -14.10 -10.89
N ASN A 281 11.68 -14.46 -11.96
CA ASN A 281 12.13 -14.22 -13.34
C ASN A 281 12.04 -12.74 -13.78
N GLY A 282 11.62 -11.84 -12.89
CA GLY A 282 11.55 -10.41 -13.14
C GLY A 282 10.26 -9.93 -13.78
N THR A 283 9.26 -10.78 -14.04
CA THR A 283 7.93 -10.34 -14.50
C THR A 283 6.98 -10.06 -13.33
N ILE A 284 5.85 -9.42 -13.63
CA ILE A 284 4.77 -9.21 -12.66
C ILE A 284 3.62 -10.16 -12.98
N LEU A 285 3.20 -10.96 -11.98
CA LEU A 285 2.00 -11.79 -12.05
C LEU A 285 0.77 -11.04 -11.51
N GLU A 286 -0.37 -11.26 -12.15
CA GLU A 286 -1.69 -10.90 -11.66
C GLU A 286 -2.37 -12.14 -11.07
N LEU A 287 -2.87 -12.00 -9.85
CA LEU A 287 -3.78 -12.96 -9.22
C LEU A 287 -5.13 -12.30 -8.96
N HIS A 288 -6.18 -13.11 -8.94
CA HIS A 288 -7.50 -12.63 -8.62
C HIS A 288 -8.32 -13.56 -7.71
N ASN A 289 -9.27 -12.97 -7.00
CA ASN A 289 -10.22 -13.69 -6.15
C ASN A 289 -11.56 -12.94 -6.06
N ALA A 290 -12.64 -13.57 -6.53
CA ALA A 290 -13.99 -13.01 -6.57
C ALA A 290 -14.74 -13.01 -5.21
N LEU A 291 -14.13 -13.55 -4.15
CA LEU A 291 -14.66 -13.59 -2.78
C LEU A 291 -16.08 -14.19 -2.65
N ASP A 292 -16.44 -15.11 -3.54
CA ASP A 292 -17.75 -15.78 -3.56
C ASP A 292 -17.81 -17.03 -2.66
N GLY A 293 -16.75 -17.27 -1.88
CA GLY A 293 -16.59 -18.43 -1.01
C GLY A 293 -16.32 -19.75 -1.74
N LYS A 294 -16.25 -19.74 -3.07
CA LYS A 294 -16.01 -20.93 -3.91
C LYS A 294 -14.73 -20.82 -4.71
N THR A 295 -14.35 -19.60 -5.07
CA THR A 295 -13.22 -19.30 -5.93
C THR A 295 -11.96 -19.13 -5.08
N ALA A 296 -10.99 -20.01 -5.28
CA ALA A 296 -9.65 -19.84 -4.75
C ALA A 296 -8.90 -18.72 -5.51
N TRP A 297 -7.76 -18.29 -4.99
CA TRP A 297 -6.87 -17.41 -5.74
C TRP A 297 -6.42 -18.09 -7.03
N ALA A 298 -6.58 -17.40 -8.15
CA ALA A 298 -6.18 -17.89 -9.46
C ALA A 298 -5.25 -16.88 -10.14
N SER A 299 -4.32 -17.39 -10.94
CA SER A 299 -3.44 -16.55 -11.76
C SER A 299 -4.14 -16.14 -13.05
N ALA A 300 -4.11 -14.86 -13.36
CA ALA A 300 -4.56 -14.30 -14.64
C ALA A 300 -3.40 -14.17 -15.66
N GLY A 301 -2.19 -14.58 -15.27
CA GLY A 301 -0.99 -14.50 -16.10
C GLY A 301 -0.08 -13.33 -15.74
N SER A 302 0.89 -13.05 -16.62
CA SER A 302 1.82 -11.93 -16.46
C SER A 302 1.32 -10.67 -17.14
N LEU A 303 1.59 -9.52 -16.53
CA LEU A 303 1.30 -8.23 -17.16
C LEU A 303 2.22 -7.97 -18.36
N PRO A 304 1.70 -7.44 -19.49
CA PRO A 304 2.51 -7.10 -20.65
C PRO A 304 3.50 -5.97 -20.31
N ASN A 305 4.70 -6.01 -20.90
CA ASN A 305 5.75 -5.01 -20.74
C ASN A 305 6.15 -4.71 -19.27
N SER A 306 5.92 -5.66 -18.37
CA SER A 306 6.18 -5.51 -16.94
C SER A 306 7.62 -5.87 -16.55
N THR A 307 8.15 -5.17 -15.55
CA THR A 307 9.37 -5.54 -14.84
C THR A 307 9.19 -5.40 -13.33
N ALA A 308 9.64 -6.40 -12.59
CA ALA A 308 9.67 -6.42 -11.13
C ALA A 308 10.87 -5.63 -10.55
N ALA A 309 11.60 -4.87 -11.39
CA ALA A 309 12.70 -4.01 -10.95
C ALA A 309 12.24 -2.75 -10.21
N SER A 310 10.94 -2.47 -10.19
CA SER A 310 10.34 -1.32 -9.52
C SER A 310 8.98 -1.72 -8.97
N GLY A 311 8.43 -0.90 -8.09
CA GLY A 311 7.11 -1.09 -7.54
C GLY A 311 6.04 -1.10 -8.63
N ILE A 312 4.88 -1.56 -8.22
CA ILE A 312 3.64 -1.55 -8.98
C ILE A 312 2.60 -0.92 -8.08
N ILE A 313 1.61 -0.24 -8.68
CA ILE A 313 0.42 0.18 -7.97
C ILE A 313 -0.79 0.01 -8.87
N CYS A 314 -1.93 -0.32 -8.26
CA CYS A 314 -3.19 -0.44 -8.98
C CYS A 314 -4.29 0.35 -8.29
N GLY A 315 -5.27 0.77 -9.08
CA GLY A 315 -6.47 1.44 -8.61
C GLY A 315 -7.66 1.06 -9.47
N ALA A 316 -8.80 0.86 -8.84
CA ALA A 316 -10.06 0.66 -9.53
C ALA A 316 -10.96 1.88 -9.34
N SER A 317 -11.74 2.17 -10.38
CA SER A 317 -12.73 3.25 -10.38
C SER A 317 -13.97 2.81 -11.13
N ARG A 318 -15.07 3.54 -10.93
CA ARG A 318 -16.30 3.34 -11.68
C ARG A 318 -16.77 4.69 -12.18
N ALA A 319 -17.05 4.79 -13.48
CA ALA A 319 -17.56 6.04 -14.05
C ALA A 319 -18.97 6.29 -13.54
N THR A 320 -19.20 7.49 -12.98
CA THR A 320 -20.49 7.90 -12.40
C THR A 320 -21.62 7.72 -13.41
N GLY A 321 -22.71 7.10 -12.98
CA GLY A 321 -23.89 6.86 -13.84
C GLY A 321 -23.71 5.74 -14.87
N THR A 322 -22.63 4.95 -14.80
CA THR A 322 -22.41 3.79 -15.67
C THR A 322 -22.15 2.52 -14.86
N ASN A 323 -22.35 1.36 -15.49
CA ASN A 323 -21.93 0.07 -14.92
C ASN A 323 -20.48 -0.28 -15.24
N GLN A 324 -19.76 0.60 -15.95
CA GLN A 324 -18.40 0.34 -16.40
C GLN A 324 -17.41 0.68 -15.28
N ALA A 325 -16.63 -0.33 -14.87
CA ALA A 325 -15.50 -0.15 -13.98
C ALA A 325 -14.20 -0.14 -14.79
N TRP A 326 -13.20 0.57 -14.28
CA TRP A 326 -11.87 0.64 -14.85
C TRP A 326 -10.86 0.25 -13.78
N MET A 327 -9.87 -0.53 -14.17
CA MET A 327 -8.70 -0.78 -13.36
C MET A 327 -7.48 -0.26 -14.10
N ASN A 328 -6.69 0.54 -13.40
CA ASN A 328 -5.42 1.06 -13.88
C ASN A 328 -4.29 0.46 -13.06
N VAL A 329 -3.21 0.10 -13.74
CA VAL A 329 -1.97 -0.37 -13.16
C VAL A 329 -0.85 0.54 -13.65
N PHE A 330 -0.02 1.01 -12.72
CA PHE A 330 1.17 1.80 -13.02
C PHE A 330 2.39 1.03 -12.54
N MET A 331 3.40 0.94 -13.39
CA MET A 331 4.64 0.22 -13.11
C MET A 331 5.77 0.76 -13.97
N LYS A 332 6.99 0.30 -13.71
CA LYS A 332 8.13 0.57 -14.59
C LYS A 332 8.03 -0.25 -15.87
N ASN A 333 8.35 0.37 -17.01
CA ASN A 333 8.33 -0.28 -18.32
C ASN A 333 9.58 -1.16 -18.48
N ASN A 334 9.43 -2.37 -19.00
CA ASN A 334 10.57 -3.28 -19.23
C ASN A 334 11.38 -2.95 -20.50
N THR A 335 10.75 -2.35 -21.51
CA THR A 335 11.43 -2.00 -22.78
C THR A 335 12.06 -0.61 -22.73
N ASP A 336 11.41 0.30 -22.03
CA ASP A 336 11.90 1.64 -21.76
C ASP A 336 12.07 1.81 -20.25
N ALA A 337 13.14 1.22 -19.73
CA ALA A 337 13.40 1.06 -18.30
C ALA A 337 13.66 2.38 -17.55
N GLU A 338 13.41 3.53 -18.16
CA GLU A 338 13.43 4.81 -17.47
C GLU A 338 12.00 5.32 -17.20
N ASN A 339 10.97 4.76 -17.83
CA ASN A 339 9.63 5.33 -17.80
C ASN A 339 8.60 4.52 -17.02
N VAL A 340 7.59 5.23 -16.50
CA VAL A 340 6.36 4.64 -15.96
C VAL A 340 5.44 4.30 -17.12
N VAL A 341 4.85 3.10 -17.11
CA VAL A 341 3.79 2.68 -18.03
C VAL A 341 2.46 2.57 -17.28
N GLN A 342 1.38 3.01 -17.92
CA GLN A 342 0.00 2.77 -17.49
C GLN A 342 -0.61 1.64 -18.33
N LEU A 343 -1.14 0.63 -17.64
CA LEU A 343 -2.03 -0.37 -18.23
C LEU A 343 -3.45 -0.13 -17.72
N ALA A 344 -4.43 -0.22 -18.61
CA ALA A 344 -5.84 -0.08 -18.28
C ALA A 344 -6.64 -1.31 -18.71
N GLN A 345 -7.60 -1.70 -17.90
CA GLN A 345 -8.61 -2.71 -18.21
C GLN A 345 -10.00 -2.17 -17.83
N SER A 346 -11.01 -2.44 -18.67
CA SER A 346 -12.40 -2.08 -18.39
C SER A 346 -13.24 -3.31 -18.10
N PHE A 347 -14.17 -3.24 -17.16
CA PHE A 347 -15.11 -4.31 -16.86
C PHE A 347 -16.54 -3.89 -17.25
N PRO A 348 -17.30 -4.78 -17.91
CA PRO A 348 -17.01 -6.19 -18.20
C PRO A 348 -16.41 -6.37 -19.59
N ASP A 349 -16.37 -5.31 -20.40
CA ASP A 349 -16.26 -5.36 -21.85
C ASP A 349 -14.79 -5.50 -22.29
N GLY A 350 -13.84 -5.41 -21.34
CA GLY A 350 -12.41 -5.46 -21.58
C GLY A 350 -11.79 -6.72 -20.99
N ASP A 351 -11.58 -7.73 -21.84
CA ASP A 351 -10.95 -8.99 -21.44
C ASP A 351 -9.42 -8.91 -21.33
N ALA A 352 -8.79 -7.81 -21.79
CA ALA A 352 -7.33 -7.70 -21.85
C ALA A 352 -6.82 -6.33 -21.40
N TRP A 353 -5.64 -6.35 -20.76
CA TRP A 353 -4.84 -5.17 -20.47
C TRP A 353 -4.46 -4.43 -21.74
N ARG A 354 -4.63 -3.11 -21.72
CA ARG A 354 -4.20 -2.23 -22.81
C ARG A 354 -3.21 -1.23 -22.26
N ALA A 355 -2.07 -1.10 -22.93
CA ALA A 355 -1.16 0.01 -22.67
C ALA A 355 -1.84 1.32 -23.08
N VAL A 356 -1.79 2.32 -22.20
CA VAL A 356 -2.18 3.69 -22.53
C VAL A 356 -0.96 4.35 -23.16
N ASP A 357 -1.17 5.03 -24.30
CA ASP A 357 -0.09 5.71 -25.02
C ASP A 357 0.23 7.04 -24.31
N GLU A 358 1.44 7.14 -23.76
CA GLU A 358 1.91 8.28 -22.95
C GLU A 358 3.10 9.01 -23.62
N PRO A 359 2.88 9.67 -24.78
CA PRO A 359 3.98 10.25 -25.56
C PRO A 359 4.72 11.37 -24.82
N THR A 360 4.07 12.01 -23.85
CA THR A 360 4.65 13.10 -23.04
C THR A 360 5.64 12.61 -21.99
N LEU A 361 5.45 11.40 -21.43
CA LEU A 361 6.40 10.81 -20.48
C LEU A 361 7.73 10.45 -21.15
N LEU A 362 7.65 9.83 -22.33
CA LEU A 362 8.82 9.36 -23.08
C LEU A 362 9.83 10.46 -23.44
N ALA A 363 9.41 11.73 -23.40
CA ALA A 363 10.23 12.87 -23.77
C ALA A 363 11.00 13.53 -22.59
N THR A 364 10.77 13.11 -21.33
CA THR A 364 11.20 13.90 -20.16
C THR A 364 12.09 13.13 -19.19
N THR A 365 13.41 13.32 -19.27
CA THR A 365 14.40 12.65 -18.38
C THR A 365 14.24 12.97 -16.89
N SER A 366 13.60 14.08 -16.54
CA SER A 366 13.30 14.43 -15.13
C SER A 366 12.21 13.56 -14.51
N MET A 367 11.57 12.69 -15.29
CA MET A 367 10.51 11.78 -14.86
C MET A 367 10.98 10.34 -14.73
N ASN A 368 12.28 10.10 -14.91
CA ASN A 368 12.84 8.75 -14.85
C ASN A 368 12.47 8.08 -13.52
N ILE A 369 11.96 6.86 -13.58
CA ILE A 369 11.67 6.05 -12.40
C ILE A 369 12.92 5.26 -11.98
N ALA A 370 13.28 5.35 -10.69
CA ALA A 370 14.41 4.61 -10.15
C ALA A 370 14.20 3.08 -10.22
N ASP A 371 15.30 2.33 -10.26
CA ASP A 371 15.23 0.92 -9.82
C ASP A 371 14.85 0.87 -8.34
N ASN A 372 14.15 -0.21 -7.97
CA ASN A 372 13.55 -0.44 -6.66
C ASN A 372 12.61 0.68 -6.17
N SER A 373 12.18 1.58 -7.08
CA SER A 373 11.24 2.65 -6.79
C SER A 373 9.96 2.10 -6.16
N SER A 374 9.42 2.79 -5.17
CA SER A 374 8.07 2.50 -4.68
C SER A 374 7.06 3.32 -5.48
N LEU A 375 5.92 2.75 -5.81
CA LEU A 375 4.78 3.46 -6.39
C LEU A 375 3.62 3.44 -5.43
N THR A 376 2.86 4.52 -5.38
CA THR A 376 1.59 4.57 -4.67
C THR A 376 0.59 5.46 -5.39
N LEU A 377 -0.69 5.32 -5.05
CA LEU A 377 -1.80 5.94 -5.75
C LEU A 377 -2.79 6.48 -4.74
N ALA A 378 -3.24 7.72 -4.95
CA ALA A 378 -4.38 8.28 -4.26
C ALA A 378 -5.41 8.74 -5.29
N THR A 379 -6.64 8.25 -5.17
CA THR A 379 -7.76 8.67 -6.01
C THR A 379 -8.74 9.43 -5.15
N ASN A 380 -9.17 10.60 -5.60
CA ASN A 380 -10.20 11.36 -4.89
C ASN A 380 -11.53 10.61 -4.88
N SER A 381 -12.38 10.89 -3.90
CA SER A 381 -13.59 10.10 -3.63
C SER A 381 -14.66 10.18 -4.74
N ASN A 382 -14.68 11.25 -5.52
CA ASN A 382 -15.56 11.37 -6.69
C ASN A 382 -14.97 10.74 -7.96
N ALA A 383 -13.79 10.11 -7.86
CA ALA A 383 -13.07 9.46 -8.95
C ALA A 383 -12.94 10.36 -10.19
N THR A 384 -12.59 11.63 -10.00
CA THR A 384 -12.24 12.53 -11.10
C THR A 384 -10.74 12.69 -11.28
N THR A 385 -9.95 12.37 -10.26
CA THR A 385 -8.49 12.57 -10.28
C THR A 385 -7.78 11.51 -9.45
N SER A 386 -6.75 10.93 -10.05
CA SER A 386 -5.80 10.08 -9.36
C SER A 386 -4.39 10.66 -9.46
N TYR A 387 -3.66 10.63 -8.35
CA TYR A 387 -2.24 10.94 -8.34
C TYR A 387 -1.42 9.68 -8.09
N VAL A 388 -0.50 9.40 -9.01
CA VAL A 388 0.52 8.37 -8.85
C VAL A 388 1.77 9.04 -8.31
N PHE A 389 2.29 8.55 -7.20
CA PHE A 389 3.55 9.01 -6.61
C PHE A 389 4.61 7.93 -6.74
N TYR A 390 5.84 8.33 -7.06
CA TYR A 390 6.93 7.39 -7.21
C TYR A 390 8.30 8.01 -6.91
N HIS A 391 9.27 7.16 -6.63
CA HIS A 391 10.65 7.58 -6.38
C HIS A 391 11.37 7.71 -7.73
N GLY A 392 11.79 8.94 -8.05
CA GLY A 392 12.51 9.25 -9.27
C GLY A 392 13.96 8.77 -9.24
N GLY A 393 14.55 8.58 -10.42
CA GLY A 393 15.96 8.20 -10.58
C GLY A 393 16.95 9.23 -10.02
N ASP A 394 16.48 10.45 -9.73
CA ASP A 394 17.26 11.53 -9.11
C ASP A 394 17.09 11.60 -7.57
N GLY A 395 16.43 10.61 -6.95
CA GLY A 395 16.20 10.58 -5.50
C GLY A 395 14.93 11.32 -5.03
N SER A 396 14.31 12.10 -5.92
CA SER A 396 13.16 12.95 -5.55
C SER A 396 11.82 12.23 -5.71
N LEU A 397 10.84 12.64 -4.90
CA LEU A 397 9.46 12.21 -5.07
C LEU A 397 8.86 12.85 -6.32
N LYS A 398 8.35 12.01 -7.23
CA LYS A 398 7.69 12.40 -8.47
C LYS A 398 6.18 12.17 -8.36
N ARG A 399 5.40 12.91 -9.14
CA ARG A 399 3.95 12.77 -9.21
C ARG A 399 3.43 12.85 -10.65
N LEU A 400 2.52 11.95 -10.98
CA LEU A 400 1.72 11.93 -12.20
C LEU A 400 0.25 12.16 -11.85
N SER A 401 -0.50 12.87 -12.69
CA SER A 401 -1.97 12.95 -12.63
C SER A 401 -2.59 12.11 -13.74
N SER A 402 -3.53 11.23 -13.39
CA SER A 402 -4.28 10.39 -14.33
C SER A 402 -5.77 10.48 -14.03
N PRO A 403 -6.65 10.61 -15.04
CA PRO A 403 -8.07 10.35 -14.85
C PRO A 403 -8.27 8.87 -14.44
N PRO A 404 -8.92 8.59 -13.29
CA PRO A 404 -9.09 7.21 -12.83
C PRO A 404 -9.99 6.38 -13.74
N THR A 405 -10.84 7.03 -14.53
CA THR A 405 -11.81 6.39 -15.43
C THR A 405 -11.35 6.49 -16.87
N GLY A 406 -11.43 5.37 -17.60
CA GLY A 406 -11.04 5.30 -19.01
C GLY A 406 -9.56 4.97 -19.22
N ALA A 407 -9.21 4.71 -20.48
CA ALA A 407 -7.83 4.66 -20.95
C ALA A 407 -7.37 6.08 -21.35
N ALA A 408 -7.50 7.02 -20.40
CA ALA A 408 -7.13 8.42 -20.62
C ALA A 408 -5.64 8.61 -20.32
N GLN A 409 -5.00 9.50 -21.09
CA GLN A 409 -3.60 9.83 -20.95
C GLN A 409 -3.34 10.58 -19.63
N LEU A 410 -2.09 10.54 -19.18
CA LEU A 410 -1.61 11.35 -18.08
C LEU A 410 -1.74 12.84 -18.42
N THR A 411 -2.18 13.62 -17.44
CA THR A 411 -2.59 15.02 -17.63
C THR A 411 -1.64 16.03 -16.99
N GLU A 412 -0.82 15.61 -16.03
CA GLU A 412 0.09 16.51 -15.32
C GLU A 412 1.32 15.78 -14.77
N PHE A 413 2.46 16.47 -14.78
CA PHE A 413 3.75 16.01 -14.28
C PHE A 413 4.34 17.02 -13.30
N ARG A 414 4.82 16.53 -12.16
CA ARG A 414 5.53 17.33 -11.16
C ARG A 414 6.67 16.54 -10.54
N SER A 415 7.82 17.20 -10.38
CA SER A 415 8.88 16.75 -9.49
C SER A 415 8.75 17.52 -8.17
N GLY A 416 8.63 16.80 -7.07
CA GLY A 416 8.63 17.39 -5.74
C GLY A 416 10.05 17.79 -5.30
N SER A 417 10.12 18.63 -4.27
CA SER A 417 11.36 18.96 -3.57
C SER A 417 11.72 17.94 -2.49
N VAL A 418 10.85 16.96 -2.22
CA VAL A 418 11.07 15.92 -1.21
C VAL A 418 12.11 14.93 -1.71
N GLN A 419 13.20 14.80 -0.94
CA GLN A 419 14.19 13.75 -1.11
C GLN A 419 13.79 12.54 -0.27
N LEU A 420 13.73 11.38 -0.91
CA LEU A 420 13.35 10.13 -0.26
C LEU A 420 14.59 9.39 0.23
N VAL A 421 14.45 8.61 1.31
CA VAL A 421 15.49 7.65 1.67
C VAL A 421 15.57 6.59 0.57
N GLU A 422 16.79 6.19 0.21
CA GLU A 422 17.01 5.16 -0.80
C GLU A 422 16.23 3.88 -0.44
N ASN A 423 15.52 3.31 -1.41
CA ASN A 423 14.66 2.13 -1.24
C ASN A 423 13.46 2.29 -0.29
N SER A 424 13.19 3.50 0.21
CA SER A 424 12.00 3.77 1.02
C SER A 424 10.73 3.45 0.25
N LYS A 425 9.74 2.93 1.00
CA LYS A 425 8.41 2.68 0.47
C LYS A 425 7.52 3.88 0.71
N MET A 426 6.45 3.96 -0.08
CA MET A 426 5.45 5.00 0.01
C MET A 426 4.06 4.39 0.04
N ALA A 427 3.16 5.09 0.70
CA ALA A 427 1.74 4.79 0.65
C ALA A 427 0.95 6.09 0.51
N ALA A 428 -0.20 6.06 -0.13
CA ALA A 428 -1.04 7.23 -0.30
C ALA A 428 -2.52 6.91 -0.15
N ALA A 429 -3.29 7.92 0.19
CA ALA A 429 -4.73 7.85 0.36
C ALA A 429 -5.36 9.24 0.17
N TRP A 430 -6.62 9.28 -0.22
CA TRP A 430 -7.40 10.52 -0.30
C TRP A 430 -8.65 10.37 0.58
N PRO A 431 -8.66 10.98 1.78
CA PRO A 431 -9.60 10.58 2.84
C PRO A 431 -11.08 10.81 2.50
N ASP A 432 -11.41 11.93 1.84
CA ASP A 432 -12.77 12.20 1.40
C ASP A 432 -12.83 13.19 0.21
N VAL A 433 -14.04 13.67 -0.12
CA VAL A 433 -14.29 14.64 -1.20
C VAL A 433 -13.87 16.07 -0.87
N ASN A 434 -13.82 16.41 0.42
CA ASN A 434 -13.51 17.75 0.92
C ASN A 434 -12.03 17.88 1.34
N ALA A 435 -11.29 16.79 1.25
CA ALA A 435 -9.91 16.70 1.64
C ALA A 435 -9.06 17.66 0.82
N GLU A 436 -8.19 18.38 1.52
CA GLU A 436 -7.36 19.44 0.95
C GLU A 436 -6.30 18.90 -0.04
N GLY A 437 -6.11 17.59 -0.10
CA GLY A 437 -5.26 16.89 -1.06
C GLY A 437 -5.02 15.42 -0.68
N PRO A 438 -4.27 14.67 -1.50
CA PRO A 438 -3.82 13.34 -1.14
C PRO A 438 -2.84 13.39 0.04
N LEU A 439 -2.97 12.40 0.92
CA LEU A 439 -2.00 12.08 1.95
C LEU A 439 -0.97 11.13 1.37
N VAL A 440 0.30 11.44 1.58
CA VAL A 440 1.40 10.56 1.19
C VAL A 440 2.27 10.31 2.41
N PHE A 441 2.47 9.02 2.69
CA PHE A 441 3.27 8.49 3.77
C PHE A 441 4.60 7.98 3.20
N TYR A 442 5.71 8.36 3.81
CA TYR A 442 7.05 8.01 3.35
C TYR A 442 8.09 8.19 4.46
N GLN A 443 9.30 7.70 4.24
CA GLN A 443 10.43 7.87 5.16
C GLN A 443 11.40 8.93 4.62
N THR A 444 11.67 9.98 5.40
CA THR A 444 12.79 10.91 5.15
C THR A 444 14.03 10.55 5.95
N ASN A 445 13.85 9.78 7.02
CA ASN A 445 14.92 9.15 7.78
C ASN A 445 14.53 7.68 8.03
N ALA A 446 15.52 6.82 8.19
CA ALA A 446 15.33 5.36 8.30
C ALA A 446 14.32 4.92 9.38
N ASN A 447 14.18 5.65 10.49
CA ASN A 447 13.41 5.19 11.65
C ASN A 447 12.12 5.98 11.91
N GLU A 448 11.72 6.84 10.98
CA GLU A 448 10.52 7.67 11.12
C GLU A 448 9.58 7.49 9.91
N ILE A 449 8.29 7.73 10.12
CA ILE A 449 7.35 7.92 9.01
C ILE A 449 6.85 9.37 9.04
N ARG A 450 6.90 9.99 7.87
CA ARG A 450 6.27 11.26 7.60
C ARG A 450 4.99 11.09 6.82
N VAL A 451 4.06 12.01 7.06
CA VAL A 451 2.87 12.23 6.25
C VAL A 451 2.94 13.64 5.65
N THR A 452 2.51 13.79 4.40
CA THR A 452 2.41 15.09 3.73
C THR A 452 1.10 15.19 2.97
N ILE A 453 0.47 16.37 3.04
CA ILE A 453 -0.64 16.77 2.18
C ILE A 453 -0.06 17.56 1.01
N PHE A 454 -0.30 17.07 -0.20
CA PHE A 454 0.13 17.75 -1.43
C PHE A 454 -1.03 18.51 -2.08
N GLY A 455 -0.77 19.72 -2.55
CA GLY A 455 -1.73 20.51 -3.32
C GLY A 455 -1.88 20.00 -4.75
N ALA A 456 -2.92 20.47 -5.45
CA ALA A 456 -3.15 20.12 -6.85
C ALA A 456 -1.96 20.50 -7.75
N ASP A 457 -1.20 21.53 -7.41
CA ASP A 457 0.01 21.98 -8.13
C ASP A 457 1.28 21.17 -7.78
N GLY A 458 1.20 20.26 -6.81
CA GLY A 458 2.33 19.46 -6.32
C GLY A 458 3.11 20.11 -5.19
N SER A 459 2.68 21.29 -4.73
CA SER A 459 3.28 21.95 -3.56
C SER A 459 3.00 21.17 -2.26
N ILE A 460 3.93 21.24 -1.32
CA ILE A 460 3.74 20.72 0.04
C ILE A 460 2.86 21.72 0.79
N MET A 461 1.63 21.32 1.12
CA MET A 461 0.71 22.18 1.88
C MET A 461 0.92 22.07 3.39
N SER A 462 1.23 20.86 3.86
CA SER A 462 1.59 20.56 5.25
C SER A 462 2.28 19.20 5.36
N ASN A 463 3.15 19.04 6.36
CA ASN A 463 3.76 17.76 6.69
C ASN A 463 3.84 17.56 8.21
N SER A 464 3.98 16.30 8.64
CA SER A 464 4.23 15.92 10.03
C SER A 464 4.98 14.60 10.08
N THR A 465 5.75 14.38 11.14
CA THR A 465 6.21 13.04 11.54
C THR A 465 5.10 12.37 12.35
N ILE A 466 4.85 11.07 12.16
CA ILE A 466 3.75 10.32 12.80
C ILE A 466 4.22 9.09 13.60
N VAL A 467 5.45 8.64 13.34
CA VAL A 467 6.12 7.59 14.09
C VAL A 467 7.59 7.94 14.19
#